data_AF-A0A1D6L7I6-F1
#
_entry.id   AF-A0A1D6L7I6-F1
#
_cell.length_a   1.000
_cell.length_b   1.000
_cell.length_c   1.000
_cell.angle_alpha   90.00
_cell.angle_beta   90.00
_cell.angle_gamma   90.00
#
_symmetry.space_group_name_H-M   'P 1'
#
loop_
_entity.id
_entity.type
_entity.pdbx_description
1 polymer ?
#
loop_
_entity_poly.entity_id
_entity_poly.type
_entity_poly.pdbx_seq_one_letter_code
_entity_poly.pdbx_strand_id
1 'polypeptide(L)'
;MNALAATSRNFKQAAKLLGLDSKLEKSLLIPFREIKVECTIPKDDGTLASYVGFRVQHDNARGPMKGGIRYHHEVDPDEVNALAQLMTWKTAVANIPYGGAKGGIGCSPGDLSISELERLTRVFTQKIHDLIGIHTDVPAPDMGTNSQTMAWILDEYSKFHGYSPAVVTGKPVDLGGSLGRDAATGRGVLFATEALLAEHGKGIAGQRFVIQGFGNVGSWAAQLISEAGGKVIAISDVTGAVKNVDGLDIVQLVKHSAENKGIKGFKGGDAIAPDSLLTEECDVLIPAALGGVINK
;
A
#
# COMPACT_ATOMS: atom_id res chain seq x y z
N MET A 1 -3.55 -17.95 6.27
CA MET A 1 -4.97 -17.65 6.63
C MET A 1 -5.52 -16.76 5.54
N ASN A 2 -6.72 -17.03 5.00
CA ASN A 2 -7.34 -16.14 3.99
C ASN A 2 -7.49 -14.71 4.54
N ALA A 3 -7.17 -13.69 3.73
CA ALA A 3 -7.10 -12.30 4.16
C ALA A 3 -8.46 -11.74 4.62
N LEU A 4 -9.54 -12.08 3.91
CA LEU A 4 -10.89 -11.66 4.26
C LEU A 4 -11.38 -12.33 5.55
N ALA A 5 -11.09 -13.61 5.73
CA ALA A 5 -11.41 -14.33 6.96
C ALA A 5 -10.68 -13.74 8.18
N ALA A 6 -9.39 -13.40 8.03
CA ALA A 6 -8.61 -12.77 9.10
C ALA A 6 -9.18 -11.39 9.48
N THR A 7 -9.52 -10.57 8.48
CA THR A 7 -10.07 -9.22 8.68
C THR A 7 -11.46 -9.29 9.31
N SER A 8 -12.33 -10.16 8.81
CA SER A 8 -13.68 -10.37 9.33
C SER A 8 -13.67 -10.86 10.79
N ARG A 9 -12.68 -11.69 11.16
CA ARG A 9 -12.50 -12.12 12.56
C ARG A 9 -12.21 -10.93 13.48
N ASN A 10 -11.30 -10.04 13.08
CA ASN A 10 -10.96 -8.85 13.87
C ASN A 10 -12.17 -7.92 14.00
N PHE A 11 -12.92 -7.70 12.91
CA PHE A 11 -14.14 -6.91 12.95
C PHE A 11 -15.18 -7.49 13.94
N LYS A 12 -15.43 -8.81 13.89
CA LYS A 12 -16.38 -9.47 14.81
C LYS A 12 -15.96 -9.35 16.27
N GLN A 13 -14.66 -9.39 16.56
CA GLN A 13 -14.14 -9.15 17.90
C GLN A 13 -14.41 -7.70 18.36
N ALA A 14 -14.14 -6.71 17.50
CA ALA A 14 -14.46 -5.31 17.79
C ALA A 14 -15.96 -5.07 17.97
N ALA A 15 -16.80 -5.62 17.09
CA ALA A 15 -18.26 -5.51 17.19
C ALA A 15 -18.80 -6.09 18.52
N LYS A 16 -18.25 -7.22 18.96
CA LYS A 16 -18.57 -7.81 20.26
C LYS A 16 -18.20 -6.90 21.44
N LEU A 17 -17.03 -6.26 21.38
CA LEU A 17 -16.60 -5.32 22.42
C LEU A 17 -17.51 -4.09 22.49
N LEU A 18 -18.03 -3.64 21.35
CA LEU A 18 -18.97 -2.51 21.27
C LEU A 18 -20.40 -2.89 21.70
N GLY A 19 -20.71 -4.19 21.84
CA GLY A 19 -22.09 -4.65 22.01
C GLY A 19 -22.98 -4.26 20.83
N LEU A 20 -22.42 -4.29 19.62
CA LEU A 20 -23.10 -3.82 18.42
C LEU A 20 -24.33 -4.68 18.09
N ASP A 21 -25.42 -4.05 17.66
CA ASP A 21 -26.60 -4.78 17.18
C ASP A 21 -26.24 -5.68 15.99
N SER A 22 -26.73 -6.92 16.00
CA SER A 22 -26.34 -7.94 15.03
C SER A 22 -26.76 -7.62 13.59
N LYS A 23 -27.84 -6.84 13.41
CA LYS A 23 -28.29 -6.42 12.08
C LYS A 23 -27.36 -5.34 11.53
N LEU A 24 -26.95 -4.40 12.38
CA LEU A 24 -25.97 -3.37 12.03
C LEU A 24 -24.59 -3.99 11.77
N GLU A 25 -24.14 -4.93 12.61
CA GLU A 25 -22.90 -5.69 12.40
C GLU A 25 -22.90 -6.35 11.01
N LYS A 26 -23.99 -7.05 10.67
CA LYS A 26 -24.12 -7.70 9.36
C LYS A 26 -24.05 -6.70 8.21
N SER A 27 -24.71 -5.55 8.35
CA SER A 27 -24.67 -4.49 7.33
C SER A 27 -23.27 -3.93 7.13
N LEU A 28 -22.53 -3.68 8.21
CA LEU A 28 -21.18 -3.12 8.18
C LEU A 28 -20.12 -4.11 7.67
N LEU A 29 -20.42 -5.41 7.64
CA LEU A 29 -19.54 -6.44 7.10
C LEU A 29 -19.69 -6.60 5.59
N ILE A 30 -20.87 -6.30 5.04
CA ILE A 30 -21.19 -6.48 3.61
C ILE A 30 -20.73 -5.23 2.85
N PRO A 31 -19.91 -5.37 1.79
CA PRO A 31 -19.51 -4.22 1.00
C PRO A 31 -20.72 -3.61 0.28
N PHE A 32 -20.75 -2.28 0.21
CA PHE A 32 -21.75 -1.50 -0.53
C PHE A 32 -21.84 -1.93 -2.01
N ARG A 33 -20.69 -2.22 -2.64
CA ARG A 33 -20.60 -2.68 -4.04
C ARG A 33 -19.28 -3.38 -4.31
N GLU A 34 -19.33 -4.45 -5.11
CA GLU A 34 -18.17 -5.17 -5.62
C GLU A 34 -18.21 -5.24 -7.15
N ILE A 35 -17.13 -4.82 -7.81
CA ILE A 35 -17.06 -4.79 -9.28
C ILE A 35 -15.83 -5.56 -9.76
N LYS A 36 -16.04 -6.37 -10.81
CA LYS A 36 -15.02 -7.10 -11.57
C LYS A 36 -15.12 -6.71 -13.04
N VAL A 37 -14.02 -6.32 -13.65
CA VAL A 37 -13.95 -5.85 -15.04
C VAL A 37 -12.85 -6.55 -15.82
N GLU A 38 -13.11 -6.80 -17.10
CA GLU A 38 -12.08 -7.24 -18.04
C GLU A 38 -11.26 -6.04 -18.54
N CYS A 39 -9.93 -6.17 -18.47
CA CYS A 39 -8.98 -5.19 -18.96
C CYS A 39 -8.08 -5.84 -20.01
N THR A 40 -8.51 -5.84 -21.27
CA THR A 40 -7.76 -6.41 -22.39
C THR A 40 -6.98 -5.32 -23.12
N ILE A 41 -5.68 -5.54 -23.33
CA ILE A 41 -4.76 -4.62 -24.00
C ILE A 41 -3.98 -5.32 -25.12
N PRO A 42 -3.57 -4.59 -26.17
CA PRO A 42 -2.49 -5.04 -27.03
C PRO A 42 -1.15 -4.92 -26.29
N LYS A 43 -0.36 -5.98 -26.36
CA LYS A 43 1.05 -6.01 -25.97
C LYS A 43 1.94 -5.33 -27.02
N ASP A 44 3.18 -5.05 -26.66
CA ASP A 44 4.12 -4.40 -27.59
C ASP A 44 4.47 -5.26 -28.82
N ASP A 45 4.31 -6.58 -28.72
CA ASP A 45 4.46 -7.53 -29.83
C ASP A 45 3.20 -7.68 -30.71
N GLY A 46 2.13 -6.93 -30.40
CA GLY A 46 0.86 -6.96 -31.12
C GLY A 46 -0.11 -8.07 -30.66
N THR A 47 0.31 -8.98 -29.78
CA THR A 47 -0.60 -9.96 -29.18
C THR A 47 -1.57 -9.31 -28.20
N LEU A 48 -2.69 -9.98 -27.89
CA LEU A 48 -3.63 -9.51 -26.87
C LEU A 48 -3.35 -10.19 -25.53
N ALA A 49 -3.39 -9.39 -24.47
CA ALA A 49 -3.36 -9.87 -23.09
C ALA A 49 -4.59 -9.38 -22.34
N SER A 50 -5.24 -10.28 -21.61
CA SER A 50 -6.46 -9.99 -20.84
C SER A 50 -6.18 -10.10 -19.35
N TYR A 51 -6.51 -9.04 -18.62
CA TYR A 51 -6.38 -8.95 -17.17
C TYR A 51 -7.75 -8.80 -16.51
N VAL A 52 -7.82 -9.15 -15.23
CA VAL A 52 -9.01 -8.92 -14.41
C VAL A 52 -8.71 -7.78 -13.45
N GLY A 53 -9.52 -6.73 -13.52
CA GLY A 53 -9.51 -5.62 -12.59
C GLY A 53 -10.66 -5.71 -11.59
N PHE A 54 -10.44 -5.19 -10.38
CA PHE A 54 -11.42 -5.14 -9.30
C PHE A 54 -11.55 -3.74 -8.74
N ARG A 55 -12.76 -3.35 -8.34
CA ARG A 55 -13.02 -2.21 -7.46
C ARG A 55 -14.09 -2.59 -6.45
N VAL A 56 -13.71 -2.68 -5.19
CA VAL A 56 -14.60 -2.89 -4.05
C VAL A 56 -14.82 -1.56 -3.35
N GLN A 57 -16.09 -1.21 -3.18
CA GLN A 57 -16.61 -0.04 -2.49
C GLN A 57 -17.31 -0.56 -1.23
N HIS A 58 -16.64 -0.48 -0.07
CA HIS A 58 -17.07 -1.18 1.13
C HIS A 58 -18.15 -0.40 1.90
N ASP A 59 -17.87 0.85 2.27
CA ASP A 59 -18.81 1.67 3.03
C ASP A 59 -18.57 3.15 2.71
N ASN A 60 -19.64 3.93 2.64
CA ASN A 60 -19.62 5.37 2.32
C ASN A 60 -20.35 6.23 3.37
N ALA A 61 -20.66 5.68 4.56
CA ALA A 61 -21.48 6.36 5.55
C ALA A 61 -20.82 7.65 6.09
N ARG A 62 -19.49 7.71 6.11
CA ARG A 62 -18.71 8.87 6.58
C ARG A 62 -18.27 9.85 5.48
N GLY A 63 -18.62 9.59 4.21
CA GLY A 63 -18.23 10.41 3.07
C GLY A 63 -17.82 9.58 1.85
N PRO A 64 -17.17 10.20 0.85
CA PRO A 64 -16.68 9.52 -0.35
C PRO A 64 -15.78 8.33 0.03
N MET A 65 -15.68 7.33 -0.83
CA MET A 65 -14.82 6.19 -0.54
C MET A 65 -13.36 6.50 -0.88
N LYS A 66 -12.43 5.92 -0.11
CA LYS A 66 -11.00 6.13 -0.31
C LYS A 66 -10.27 4.79 -0.34
N GLY A 67 -9.46 4.58 -1.37
CA GLY A 67 -8.82 3.29 -1.57
C GLY A 67 -7.76 3.24 -2.66
N GLY A 68 -6.58 2.70 -2.33
CA GLY A 68 -5.51 2.49 -3.32
C GLY A 68 -5.84 1.45 -4.39
N ILE A 69 -5.06 1.44 -5.47
CA ILE A 69 -5.10 0.44 -6.55
C ILE A 69 -3.80 -0.37 -6.51
N ARG A 70 -3.90 -1.70 -6.36
CA ARG A 70 -2.75 -2.61 -6.29
C ARG A 70 -2.54 -3.33 -7.62
N TYR A 71 -1.32 -3.34 -8.14
CA TYR A 71 -0.93 -4.20 -9.25
C TYR A 71 0.00 -5.30 -8.71
N HIS A 72 -0.54 -6.52 -8.58
CA HIS A 72 0.20 -7.66 -8.06
C HIS A 72 -0.42 -8.96 -8.59
N HIS A 73 0.40 -10.00 -8.79
CA HIS A 73 -0.06 -11.27 -9.38
C HIS A 73 -1.01 -12.04 -8.45
N GLU A 74 -0.92 -11.81 -7.14
CA GLU A 74 -1.81 -12.41 -6.14
C GLU A 74 -3.13 -11.62 -5.92
N VAL A 75 -3.40 -10.56 -6.67
CA VAL A 75 -4.66 -9.82 -6.52
C VAL A 75 -5.85 -10.70 -6.86
N ASP A 76 -6.71 -10.93 -5.86
CA ASP A 76 -7.94 -11.69 -5.97
C ASP A 76 -9.12 -10.95 -5.28
N PRO A 77 -10.38 -11.40 -5.46
CA PRO A 77 -11.53 -10.75 -4.85
C PRO A 77 -11.49 -10.68 -3.32
N ASP A 78 -10.94 -11.70 -2.65
CA ASP A 78 -10.91 -11.78 -1.19
C ASP A 78 -9.92 -10.76 -0.61
N GLU A 79 -8.74 -10.63 -1.23
CA GLU A 79 -7.74 -9.64 -0.86
C GLU A 79 -8.29 -8.22 -1.01
N VAL A 80 -8.91 -7.91 -2.15
CA VAL A 80 -9.45 -6.56 -2.43
C VAL A 80 -10.59 -6.22 -1.46
N ASN A 81 -11.45 -7.18 -1.14
CA ASN A 81 -12.50 -7.02 -0.12
C ASN A 81 -11.92 -6.76 1.28
N ALA A 82 -10.95 -7.57 1.70
CA ALA A 82 -10.30 -7.40 3.00
C ALA A 82 -9.67 -6.01 3.14
N LEU A 83 -8.97 -5.55 2.10
CA LEU A 83 -8.32 -4.25 2.09
C LEU A 83 -9.33 -3.09 2.02
N ALA A 84 -10.45 -3.23 1.30
CA ALA A 84 -11.50 -2.21 1.25
C ALA A 84 -12.20 -2.05 2.61
N GLN A 85 -12.46 -3.15 3.30
CA GLN A 85 -12.97 -3.16 4.67
C GLN A 85 -11.99 -2.45 5.62
N LEU A 86 -10.69 -2.78 5.56
CA LEU A 86 -9.66 -2.10 6.34
C LEU A 86 -9.58 -0.60 6.04
N MET A 87 -9.84 -0.17 4.80
CA MET A 87 -9.89 1.26 4.48
C MET A 87 -11.03 1.97 5.21
N THR A 88 -12.21 1.36 5.32
CA THR A 88 -13.35 1.94 6.07
C THR A 88 -12.97 2.22 7.52
N TRP A 89 -12.34 1.24 8.18
CA TRP A 89 -11.91 1.40 9.57
C TRP A 89 -10.74 2.37 9.70
N LYS A 90 -9.79 2.33 8.77
CA LYS A 90 -8.62 3.21 8.78
C LYS A 90 -9.01 4.68 8.65
N THR A 91 -9.94 5.03 7.74
CA THR A 91 -10.40 6.41 7.59
C THR A 91 -11.21 6.88 8.79
N ALA A 92 -11.94 5.98 9.45
CA ALA A 92 -12.62 6.26 10.72
C ALA A 92 -11.63 6.51 11.86
N VAL A 93 -10.62 5.66 12.04
CA VAL A 93 -9.56 5.81 13.07
C VAL A 93 -8.76 7.10 12.84
N ALA A 94 -8.37 7.38 11.59
CA ALA A 94 -7.67 8.62 11.24
C ALA A 94 -8.57 9.88 11.31
N ASN A 95 -9.86 9.71 11.61
CA ASN A 95 -10.87 10.76 11.69
C ASN A 95 -10.90 11.71 10.48
N ILE A 96 -10.82 11.14 9.28
CA ILE A 96 -10.97 11.88 8.01
C ILE A 96 -12.33 11.56 7.37
N PRO A 97 -12.96 12.48 6.62
CA PRO A 97 -14.35 12.34 6.14
C PRO A 97 -14.45 11.44 4.90
N TYR A 98 -14.03 10.18 5.05
CA TYR A 98 -14.06 9.17 4.00
C TYR A 98 -14.60 7.84 4.52
N GLY A 99 -15.25 7.11 3.63
CA GLY A 99 -15.47 5.68 3.73
C GLY A 99 -14.29 4.86 3.19
N GLY A 100 -14.51 3.58 2.88
CA GLY A 100 -13.47 2.66 2.42
C GLY A 100 -13.74 2.05 1.05
N ALA A 101 -12.69 2.02 0.23
CA ALA A 101 -12.66 1.26 -1.02
C ALA A 101 -11.28 0.62 -1.23
N LYS A 102 -11.17 -0.27 -2.21
CA LYS A 102 -9.90 -0.76 -2.74
C LYS A 102 -10.09 -1.24 -4.17
N GLY A 103 -9.04 -1.16 -4.98
CA GLY A 103 -9.02 -1.83 -6.26
C GLY A 103 -7.70 -2.54 -6.50
N GLY A 104 -7.65 -3.29 -7.58
CA GLY A 104 -6.43 -3.90 -8.04
C GLY A 104 -6.59 -4.61 -9.38
N ILE A 105 -5.46 -4.95 -9.98
CA ILE A 105 -5.37 -5.75 -11.19
C ILE A 105 -4.41 -6.90 -10.91
N GLY A 106 -4.83 -8.12 -11.23
CA GLY A 106 -3.99 -9.32 -11.19
C GLY A 106 -2.95 -9.28 -12.29
N CYS A 107 -1.80 -8.65 -12.04
CA CYS A 107 -0.69 -8.57 -13.00
C CYS A 107 0.66 -8.45 -12.29
N SER A 108 1.74 -8.73 -13.01
CA SER A 108 3.12 -8.50 -12.57
C SER A 108 3.68 -7.27 -13.27
N PRO A 109 3.75 -6.08 -12.63
CA PRO A 109 4.22 -4.88 -13.30
C PRO A 109 5.64 -4.97 -13.86
N GLY A 110 6.50 -5.81 -13.27
CA GLY A 110 7.86 -6.04 -13.75
C GLY A 110 7.95 -6.76 -15.10
N ASP A 111 6.88 -7.45 -15.50
CA ASP A 111 6.80 -8.18 -16.77
C ASP A 111 6.19 -7.33 -17.90
N LEU A 112 5.78 -6.10 -17.58
CA LEU A 112 5.12 -5.18 -18.50
C LEU A 112 6.04 -4.02 -18.83
N SER A 113 6.07 -3.64 -20.11
CA SER A 113 6.73 -2.40 -20.50
C SER A 113 5.99 -1.19 -19.92
N ILE A 114 6.66 -0.03 -19.89
CA ILE A 114 6.00 1.22 -19.46
C ILE A 114 4.78 1.55 -20.34
N SER A 115 4.87 1.25 -21.64
CA SER A 115 3.79 1.46 -22.61
C SER A 115 2.61 0.53 -22.34
N GLU A 116 2.88 -0.74 -22.01
CA GLU A 116 1.85 -1.71 -21.62
C GLU A 116 1.17 -1.33 -20.29
N LEU A 117 1.95 -0.88 -19.30
CA LEU A 117 1.43 -0.40 -18.02
C LEU A 117 0.52 0.82 -18.17
N GLU A 118 0.90 1.76 -19.03
CA GLU A 118 0.05 2.91 -19.35
C GLU A 118 -1.27 2.45 -19.99
N ARG A 119 -1.21 1.60 -21.03
CA ARG A 119 -2.41 1.06 -21.69
C ARG A 119 -3.32 0.33 -20.70
N LEU A 120 -2.74 -0.52 -19.84
CA LEU A 120 -3.49 -1.24 -18.82
C LEU A 120 -4.21 -0.30 -17.85
N THR A 121 -3.49 0.73 -17.38
CA THR A 121 -4.03 1.72 -16.43
C THR A 121 -5.16 2.53 -17.05
N ARG A 122 -5.01 2.93 -18.31
CA ARG A 122 -6.05 3.67 -19.05
C ARG A 122 -7.28 2.80 -19.29
N VAL A 123 -7.10 1.57 -19.79
CA VAL A 123 -8.22 0.63 -19.99
C VAL A 123 -8.94 0.37 -18.67
N PHE A 124 -8.22 0.12 -17.57
CA PHE A 124 -8.86 -0.07 -16.27
C PHE A 124 -9.66 1.16 -15.84
N THR A 125 -9.12 2.37 -16.02
CA THR A 125 -9.83 3.62 -15.72
C THR A 125 -11.10 3.76 -16.56
N GLN A 126 -11.05 3.45 -17.86
CA GLN A 126 -12.21 3.42 -18.75
C GLN A 126 -13.27 2.40 -18.32
N LYS A 127 -12.91 1.36 -17.55
CA LYS A 127 -13.86 0.37 -17.03
C LYS A 127 -14.49 0.76 -15.69
N ILE A 128 -13.95 1.77 -15.00
CA ILE A 128 -14.41 2.17 -13.65
C ILE A 128 -14.73 3.67 -13.52
N HIS A 129 -14.61 4.47 -14.59
CA HIS A 129 -14.75 5.93 -14.54
C HIS A 129 -16.16 6.39 -14.11
N ASP A 130 -17.17 5.53 -14.23
CA ASP A 130 -18.54 5.73 -13.78
C ASP A 130 -18.75 5.36 -12.29
N LEU A 131 -17.79 4.64 -11.70
CA LEU A 131 -17.80 4.24 -10.29
C LEU A 131 -17.05 5.23 -9.39
N ILE A 132 -16.06 5.93 -9.95
CA ILE A 132 -15.16 6.84 -9.23
C ILE A 132 -15.50 8.31 -9.50
N GLY A 133 -15.07 9.19 -8.59
CA GLY A 133 -15.35 10.62 -8.68
C GLY A 133 -14.96 11.36 -7.41
N ILE A 134 -14.83 12.69 -7.54
CA ILE A 134 -14.34 13.59 -6.47
C ILE A 134 -15.12 13.39 -5.16
N HIS A 135 -16.44 13.21 -5.24
CA HIS A 135 -17.33 13.03 -4.10
C HIS A 135 -17.94 11.63 -4.00
N THR A 136 -17.37 10.65 -4.71
CA THR A 136 -17.90 9.28 -4.78
C THR A 136 -16.87 8.26 -4.30
N ASP A 137 -15.75 8.15 -5.00
CA ASP A 137 -14.67 7.21 -4.71
C ASP A 137 -13.38 7.74 -5.32
N VAL A 138 -12.34 7.90 -4.50
CA VAL A 138 -11.09 8.57 -4.85
C VAL A 138 -9.92 7.57 -4.74
N PRO A 139 -9.40 7.05 -5.86
CA PRO A 139 -8.24 6.16 -5.84
C PRO A 139 -6.93 6.78 -5.31
N ALA A 140 -5.94 5.92 -5.09
CA ALA A 140 -4.58 6.26 -4.67
C ALA A 140 -3.57 5.19 -5.13
N PRO A 141 -2.26 5.41 -4.98
CA PRO A 141 -1.29 4.36 -5.11
C PRO A 141 -1.46 3.27 -4.05
N ASP A 142 -1.03 2.07 -4.41
CA ASP A 142 -0.77 0.94 -3.51
C ASP A 142 0.41 0.13 -4.09
N MET A 143 0.64 -1.09 -3.61
CA MET A 143 1.73 -1.94 -4.11
C MET A 143 1.63 -2.13 -5.63
N GLY A 144 2.74 -1.90 -6.34
CA GLY A 144 2.82 -2.00 -7.80
C GLY A 144 2.29 -0.78 -8.57
N THR A 145 1.80 0.26 -7.90
CA THR A 145 1.39 1.54 -8.52
C THR A 145 2.04 2.72 -7.82
N ASN A 146 2.11 3.86 -8.50
CA ASN A 146 2.82 5.05 -8.00
C ASN A 146 2.21 6.35 -8.55
N SER A 147 2.94 7.46 -8.39
CA SER A 147 2.51 8.77 -8.89
C SER A 147 2.32 8.82 -10.40
N GLN A 148 3.15 8.12 -11.18
CA GLN A 148 2.97 8.00 -12.63
C GLN A 148 1.65 7.28 -12.96
N THR A 149 1.33 6.20 -12.26
CA THR A 149 0.03 5.52 -12.41
C THR A 149 -1.13 6.48 -12.13
N MET A 150 -1.04 7.29 -11.07
CA MET A 150 -2.08 8.26 -10.74
C MET A 150 -2.19 9.38 -11.78
N ALA A 151 -1.09 9.76 -12.42
CA ALA A 151 -1.10 10.72 -13.53
C ALA A 151 -1.90 10.19 -14.72
N TRP A 152 -1.72 8.92 -15.09
CA TRP A 152 -2.50 8.29 -16.17
C TRP A 152 -3.98 8.16 -15.82
N ILE A 153 -4.32 7.82 -14.58
CA ILE A 153 -5.73 7.76 -14.15
C ILE A 153 -6.36 9.14 -14.19
N LEU A 154 -5.67 10.18 -13.69
CA LEU A 154 -6.14 11.56 -13.77
C LEU A 154 -6.42 11.96 -15.22
N ASP A 155 -5.46 11.74 -16.11
CA ASP A 155 -5.57 12.12 -17.52
C ASP A 155 -6.71 11.36 -18.20
N GLU A 156 -6.79 10.05 -18.02
CA GLU A 156 -7.83 9.23 -18.64
C GLU A 156 -9.23 9.57 -18.12
N TYR A 157 -9.41 9.70 -16.80
CA TYR A 157 -10.70 10.11 -16.22
C TYR A 157 -11.15 11.48 -16.73
N SER A 158 -10.20 12.41 -16.89
CA SER A 158 -10.50 13.78 -17.33
C SER A 158 -11.05 13.84 -18.76
N LYS A 159 -10.82 12.82 -19.59
CA LYS A 159 -11.42 12.73 -20.94
C LYS A 159 -12.93 12.47 -20.89
N PHE A 160 -13.41 11.80 -19.85
CA PHE A 160 -14.83 11.47 -19.69
C PHE A 160 -15.61 12.54 -18.92
N HIS A 161 -14.95 13.21 -17.97
CA HIS A 161 -15.62 14.07 -16.98
C HIS A 161 -15.06 15.49 -16.87
N GLY A 162 -14.12 15.86 -17.74
CA GLY A 162 -13.37 17.12 -17.62
C GLY A 162 -12.28 17.07 -16.56
N TYR A 163 -11.38 18.06 -16.58
CA TYR A 163 -10.20 18.09 -15.70
C TYR A 163 -10.59 18.01 -14.21
N SER A 164 -10.24 16.89 -13.57
CA SER A 164 -10.71 16.52 -12.24
C SER A 164 -9.56 16.14 -11.30
N PRO A 165 -8.69 17.09 -10.89
CA PRO A 165 -7.46 16.78 -10.15
C PRO A 165 -7.73 16.06 -8.82
N ALA A 166 -8.88 16.26 -8.19
CA ALA A 166 -9.24 15.62 -6.93
C ALA A 166 -9.73 14.17 -7.06
N VAL A 167 -9.91 13.64 -8.29
CA VAL A 167 -10.40 12.26 -8.50
C VAL A 167 -9.41 11.19 -8.02
N VAL A 168 -8.11 11.50 -8.00
CA VAL A 168 -7.07 10.62 -7.49
C VAL A 168 -6.06 11.38 -6.63
N THR A 169 -5.56 10.72 -5.59
CA THR A 169 -4.50 11.25 -4.70
C THR A 169 -3.16 10.56 -4.97
N GLY A 170 -2.05 11.11 -4.49
CA GLY A 170 -0.72 10.52 -4.72
C GLY A 170 -0.16 10.80 -6.12
N LYS A 171 -0.66 11.85 -6.78
CA LYS A 171 -0.18 12.37 -8.06
C LYS A 171 1.20 13.04 -7.92
N PRO A 172 1.94 13.24 -9.03
CA PRO A 172 3.09 14.13 -9.06
C PRO A 172 2.71 15.54 -8.62
N VAL A 173 3.65 16.29 -8.03
CA VAL A 173 3.44 17.68 -7.59
C VAL A 173 3.00 18.56 -8.77
N ASP A 174 3.61 18.35 -9.93
CA ASP A 174 3.34 19.02 -11.21
C ASP A 174 1.88 18.88 -11.67
N LEU A 175 1.16 17.86 -11.17
CA LEU A 175 -0.24 17.58 -11.50
C LEU A 175 -1.19 17.76 -10.29
N GLY A 176 -0.82 18.60 -9.33
CA GLY A 176 -1.63 18.86 -8.14
C GLY A 176 -1.48 17.79 -7.05
N GLY A 177 -0.30 17.17 -6.97
CA GLY A 177 0.11 16.35 -5.83
C GLY A 177 0.46 17.20 -4.60
N SER A 178 0.20 16.66 -3.41
CA SER A 178 0.58 17.33 -2.16
C SER A 178 2.05 17.10 -1.85
N LEU A 179 2.76 18.16 -1.43
CA LEU A 179 4.07 18.03 -0.80
C LEU A 179 3.98 17.12 0.43
N GLY A 180 5.05 16.39 0.70
CA GLY A 180 5.13 15.44 1.81
C GLY A 180 4.34 14.14 1.62
N ARG A 181 3.48 14.02 0.58
CA ARG A 181 2.66 12.82 0.35
C ARG A 181 3.50 11.56 0.15
N ASP A 182 4.62 11.68 -0.54
CA ASP A 182 5.49 10.54 -0.85
C ASP A 182 6.07 9.90 0.43
N ALA A 183 6.47 10.73 1.39
CA ALA A 183 7.01 10.31 2.68
C ALA A 183 5.95 9.99 3.75
N ALA A 184 4.67 10.32 3.49
CA ALA A 184 3.65 10.39 4.54
C ALA A 184 3.46 9.08 5.31
N THR A 185 3.45 7.94 4.63
CA THR A 185 3.23 6.64 5.30
C THR A 185 4.43 6.25 6.15
N GLY A 186 5.66 6.36 5.62
CA GLY A 186 6.88 6.07 6.39
C GLY A 186 7.04 7.03 7.59
N ARG A 187 6.66 8.29 7.42
CA ARG A 187 6.61 9.28 8.51
C ARG A 187 5.56 8.92 9.56
N GLY A 188 4.39 8.45 9.14
CA GLY A 188 3.37 7.95 10.05
C GLY A 188 3.84 6.73 10.86
N VAL A 189 4.63 5.83 10.25
CA VAL A 189 5.27 4.71 10.96
C VAL A 189 6.23 5.23 12.03
N LEU A 190 7.08 6.21 11.71
CA LEU A 190 7.94 6.85 12.72
C LEU A 190 7.11 7.44 13.87
N PHE A 191 6.09 8.26 13.57
CA PHE A 191 5.28 8.91 14.60
C PHE A 191 4.53 7.92 15.50
N ALA A 192 3.94 6.86 14.92
CA ALA A 192 3.29 5.83 15.71
C ALA A 192 4.27 5.05 16.60
N THR A 193 5.47 4.77 16.07
CA THR A 193 6.53 4.09 16.82
C THR A 193 7.02 4.96 17.98
N GLU A 194 7.28 6.23 17.73
CA GLU A 194 7.73 7.19 18.75
C GLU A 194 6.69 7.33 19.86
N ALA A 195 5.40 7.49 19.51
CA ALA A 195 4.31 7.54 20.46
C ALA A 195 4.23 6.26 21.32
N LEU A 196 4.34 5.08 20.70
CA LEU A 196 4.31 3.81 21.43
C LEU A 196 5.51 3.66 22.38
N LEU A 197 6.73 3.99 21.93
CA LEU A 197 7.92 3.90 22.78
C LEU A 197 7.85 4.86 23.97
N ALA A 198 7.28 6.05 23.79
CA ALA A 198 7.10 7.03 24.86
C ALA A 198 6.23 6.50 26.01
N GLU A 199 5.17 5.73 25.72
CA GLU A 199 4.34 5.07 26.74
C GLU A 199 5.15 4.06 27.60
N HIS A 200 6.30 3.61 27.10
CA HIS A 200 7.22 2.73 27.80
C HIS A 200 8.50 3.45 28.30
N GLY A 201 8.51 4.78 28.31
CA GLY A 201 9.66 5.58 28.75
C GLY A 201 10.89 5.44 27.85
N LYS A 202 10.70 5.08 26.58
CA LYS A 202 11.76 4.90 25.57
C LYS A 202 11.61 5.93 24.44
N GLY A 203 12.69 6.15 23.71
CA GLY A 203 12.69 6.91 22.45
C GLY A 203 13.19 6.05 21.28
N ILE A 204 13.14 6.60 20.07
CA ILE A 204 13.65 5.95 18.84
C ILE A 204 15.16 5.76 18.91
N ALA A 205 15.88 6.77 19.41
CA ALA A 205 17.33 6.77 19.46
C ALA A 205 17.88 5.54 20.20
N GLY A 206 18.80 4.82 19.54
CA GLY A 206 19.47 3.64 20.10
C GLY A 206 18.71 2.31 19.98
N GLN A 207 17.42 2.31 19.61
CA GLN A 207 16.67 1.05 19.37
C GLN A 207 17.13 0.38 18.08
N ARG A 208 17.13 -0.95 18.06
CA ARG A 208 17.42 -1.77 16.87
C ARG A 208 16.14 -2.05 16.10
N PHE A 209 16.14 -1.70 14.82
CA PHE A 209 15.02 -1.87 13.91
C PHE A 209 15.32 -2.90 12.83
N VAL A 210 14.32 -3.75 12.56
CA VAL A 210 14.30 -4.65 11.40
C VAL A 210 13.11 -4.29 10.54
N ILE A 211 13.31 -4.15 9.22
CA ILE A 211 12.26 -3.69 8.30
C ILE A 211 12.12 -4.66 7.14
N GLN A 212 10.95 -5.27 6.99
CA GLN A 212 10.64 -6.09 5.82
C GLN A 212 10.02 -5.21 4.73
N GLY A 213 10.62 -5.19 3.54
CA GLY A 213 10.17 -4.38 2.41
C GLY A 213 10.90 -3.05 2.34
N PHE A 214 11.47 -2.76 1.17
CA PHE A 214 12.18 -1.51 0.87
C PHE A 214 11.55 -0.72 -0.29
N GLY A 215 10.22 -0.82 -0.42
CA GLY A 215 9.43 0.06 -1.29
C GLY A 215 9.17 1.43 -0.63
N ASN A 216 8.25 2.22 -1.17
CA ASN A 216 7.94 3.58 -0.69
C ASN A 216 7.74 3.67 0.84
N VAL A 217 7.00 2.75 1.46
CA VAL A 217 6.78 2.80 2.91
C VAL A 217 8.05 2.48 3.70
N GLY A 218 8.70 1.36 3.38
CA GLY A 218 9.84 0.86 4.13
C GLY A 218 11.09 1.72 3.99
N SER A 219 11.36 2.26 2.79
CA SER A 219 12.52 3.14 2.57
C SER A 219 12.38 4.47 3.31
N TRP A 220 11.20 5.10 3.26
CA TRP A 220 10.93 6.33 4.02
C TRP A 220 10.94 6.08 5.53
N ALA A 221 10.38 4.95 6.00
CA ALA A 221 10.45 4.59 7.42
C ALA A 221 11.91 4.40 7.86
N ALA A 222 12.70 3.62 7.13
CA ALA A 222 14.11 3.40 7.42
C ALA A 222 14.90 4.70 7.50
N GLN A 223 14.70 5.60 6.52
CA GLN A 223 15.41 6.87 6.46
C GLN A 223 15.06 7.75 7.66
N LEU A 224 13.77 7.98 7.92
CA LEU A 224 13.32 8.87 9.00
C LEU A 224 13.64 8.32 10.39
N ILE A 225 13.62 6.99 10.56
CA ILE A 225 14.05 6.33 11.80
C ILE A 225 15.56 6.51 12.03
N SER A 226 16.36 6.33 10.98
CA SER A 226 17.81 6.55 11.04
C SER A 226 18.15 8.01 11.38
N GLU A 227 17.44 8.97 10.77
CA GLU A 227 17.56 10.40 11.06
C GLU A 227 17.19 10.74 12.52
N ALA A 228 16.25 10.00 13.11
CA ALA A 228 15.87 10.10 14.53
C ALA A 228 16.80 9.32 15.48
N GLY A 229 17.90 8.74 14.99
CA GLY A 229 18.91 8.03 15.77
C GLY A 229 18.62 6.55 16.04
N GLY A 230 17.58 5.99 15.40
CA GLY A 230 17.30 4.55 15.44
C GLY A 230 18.31 3.77 14.61
N LYS A 231 18.71 2.58 15.07
CA LYS A 231 19.64 1.71 14.34
C LYS A 231 18.88 0.72 13.48
N VAL A 232 18.79 0.98 12.17
CA VAL A 232 18.19 0.02 11.23
C VAL A 232 19.22 -1.05 10.92
N ILE A 233 19.08 -2.23 11.55
CA ILE A 233 20.09 -3.29 11.53
C ILE A 233 19.86 -4.32 10.43
N ALA A 234 18.63 -4.49 9.93
CA ALA A 234 18.36 -5.38 8.81
C ALA A 234 17.17 -4.90 7.97
N ILE A 235 17.28 -5.06 6.65
CA ILE A 235 16.24 -4.73 5.68
C ILE A 235 16.12 -5.86 4.66
N SER A 236 14.90 -6.19 4.23
CA SER A 236 14.66 -7.01 3.04
C SER A 236 13.87 -6.29 1.94
N ASP A 237 14.04 -6.75 0.70
CA ASP A 237 13.11 -6.53 -0.40
C ASP A 237 12.95 -7.82 -1.22
N VAL A 238 12.31 -7.73 -2.39
CA VAL A 238 12.08 -8.88 -3.28
C VAL A 238 13.37 -9.50 -3.84
N THR A 239 14.50 -8.79 -3.79
CA THR A 239 15.80 -9.23 -4.32
C THR A 239 16.67 -9.93 -3.28
N GLY A 240 16.45 -9.66 -1.98
CA GLY A 240 17.21 -10.26 -0.90
C GLY A 240 17.06 -9.53 0.43
N ALA A 241 17.92 -9.86 1.39
CA ALA A 241 18.00 -9.21 2.69
C ALA A 241 19.45 -8.88 3.05
N VAL A 242 19.64 -7.75 3.73
CA VAL A 242 20.94 -7.25 4.16
C VAL A 242 20.90 -6.88 5.64
N LYS A 243 21.99 -7.15 6.36
CA LYS A 243 22.13 -6.91 7.79
C LYS A 243 23.46 -6.21 8.10
N ASN A 244 23.42 -5.25 9.00
CA ASN A 244 24.60 -4.69 9.65
C ASN A 244 24.25 -4.41 11.11
N VAL A 245 24.90 -5.11 12.04
CA VAL A 245 24.62 -5.00 13.48
C VAL A 245 24.90 -3.60 14.05
N ASP A 246 25.81 -2.85 13.41
CA ASP A 246 26.14 -1.49 13.81
C ASP A 246 25.15 -0.45 13.23
N GLY A 247 24.31 -0.87 12.30
CA GLY A 247 23.34 -0.05 11.57
C GLY A 247 23.69 0.11 10.09
N LEU A 248 22.69 0.02 9.23
CA LEU A 248 22.82 0.22 7.79
C LEU A 248 22.87 1.72 7.47
N ASP A 249 23.77 2.13 6.56
CA ASP A 249 23.71 3.47 5.95
C ASP A 249 22.53 3.51 4.96
N ILE A 250 21.42 4.05 5.43
CA ILE A 250 20.17 4.09 4.66
C ILE A 250 20.28 5.00 3.44
N VAL A 251 21.06 6.08 3.50
CA VAL A 251 21.25 6.98 2.37
C VAL A 251 21.97 6.24 1.24
N GLN A 252 23.03 5.50 1.55
CA GLN A 252 23.72 4.66 0.59
C GLN A 252 22.86 3.50 0.09
N LEU A 253 22.04 2.89 0.95
CA LEU A 253 21.15 1.80 0.58
C LEU A 253 20.06 2.26 -0.41
N VAL A 254 19.47 3.44 -0.20
CA VAL A 254 18.52 4.04 -1.14
C VAL A 254 19.16 4.27 -2.50
N LYS A 255 20.38 4.83 -2.52
CA LYS A 255 21.14 5.03 -3.76
C LYS A 255 21.43 3.71 -4.47
N HIS A 256 21.94 2.72 -3.74
CA HIS A 256 22.20 1.37 -4.26
C HIS A 256 20.95 0.75 -4.88
N SER A 257 19.82 0.82 -4.16
CA SER A 257 18.55 0.25 -4.61
C SER A 257 18.06 0.88 -5.93
N ALA A 258 18.20 2.21 -6.07
CA ALA A 258 17.83 2.92 -7.29
C ALA A 258 18.71 2.52 -8.49
N GLU A 259 20.01 2.32 -8.28
CA GLU A 259 20.97 1.95 -9.34
C GLU A 259 20.86 0.48 -9.76
N ASN A 260 20.52 -0.41 -8.81
CA ASN A 260 20.57 -1.87 -9.01
C ASN A 260 19.18 -2.53 -9.06
N LYS A 261 18.09 -1.76 -8.95
CA LYS A 261 16.70 -2.23 -8.89
C LYS A 261 16.45 -3.20 -7.72
N GLY A 262 17.06 -2.92 -6.57
CA GLY A 262 16.91 -3.70 -5.34
C GLY A 262 18.14 -3.65 -4.44
N ILE A 263 18.02 -4.19 -3.22
CA ILE A 263 19.07 -4.09 -2.20
C ILE A 263 20.14 -5.19 -2.29
N LYS A 264 19.92 -6.25 -3.08
CA LYS A 264 20.88 -7.35 -3.22
C LYS A 264 22.25 -6.82 -3.64
N GLY A 265 23.30 -7.30 -2.98
CA GLY A 265 24.68 -6.93 -3.28
C GLY A 265 25.16 -5.61 -2.68
N PHE A 266 24.34 -4.94 -1.86
CA PHE A 266 24.77 -3.77 -1.10
C PHE A 266 26.01 -4.09 -0.25
N LYS A 267 27.02 -3.22 -0.30
CA LYS A 267 28.32 -3.45 0.35
C LYS A 267 28.41 -2.95 1.79
N GLY A 268 27.42 -2.18 2.25
CA GLY A 268 27.36 -1.66 3.62
C GLY A 268 26.77 -2.62 4.67
N GLY A 269 26.62 -3.90 4.32
CA GLY A 269 26.15 -4.95 5.22
C GLY A 269 26.29 -6.34 4.60
N ASP A 270 26.06 -7.36 5.41
CA ASP A 270 26.14 -8.76 5.02
C ASP A 270 24.80 -9.25 4.49
N ALA A 271 24.83 -10.06 3.43
CA ALA A 271 23.64 -10.73 2.92
C ALA A 271 23.19 -11.79 3.93
N ILE A 272 21.88 -11.83 4.21
CA ILE A 272 21.26 -12.86 5.05
C ILE A 272 20.14 -13.56 4.28
N ALA A 273 19.67 -14.69 4.81
CA ALA A 273 18.51 -15.38 4.26
C ALA A 273 17.26 -14.50 4.42
N PRO A 274 16.49 -14.19 3.35
CA PRO A 274 15.29 -13.36 3.47
C PRO A 274 14.27 -13.90 4.47
N ASP A 275 14.16 -15.21 4.58
CA ASP A 275 13.22 -15.90 5.48
C ASP A 275 13.61 -15.76 6.97
N SER A 276 14.88 -15.46 7.29
CA SER A 276 15.30 -15.25 8.68
C SER A 276 15.00 -13.85 9.19
N LEU A 277 14.73 -12.88 8.30
CA LEU A 277 14.62 -11.46 8.62
C LEU A 277 13.59 -11.20 9.74
N LEU A 278 12.39 -11.79 9.64
CA LEU A 278 11.31 -11.54 10.60
C LEU A 278 11.59 -12.10 12.00
N THR A 279 12.61 -12.96 12.13
CA THR A 279 13.05 -13.57 13.38
C THR A 279 14.37 -13.02 13.90
N GLU A 280 14.93 -12.00 13.23
CA GLU A 280 16.15 -11.34 13.68
C GLU A 280 15.94 -10.67 15.04
N GLU A 281 16.94 -10.79 15.91
CA GLU A 281 16.90 -10.18 17.23
C GLU A 281 16.95 -8.65 17.11
N CYS A 282 15.86 -8.00 17.50
CA CYS A 282 15.68 -6.57 17.43
C CYS A 282 14.73 -6.07 18.51
N ASP A 283 14.66 -4.74 18.66
CA ASP A 283 13.76 -4.10 19.62
C ASP A 283 12.40 -3.76 18.96
N VAL A 284 12.43 -3.42 17.66
CA VAL A 284 11.23 -3.10 16.88
C VAL A 284 11.29 -3.73 15.48
N LEU A 285 10.24 -4.48 15.13
CA LEU A 285 10.05 -5.08 13.81
C LEU A 285 8.99 -4.30 13.02
N ILE A 286 9.28 -3.94 11.76
CA ILE A 286 8.37 -3.21 10.86
C ILE A 286 8.10 -4.04 9.60
N PRO A 287 6.98 -4.78 9.52
CA PRO A 287 6.56 -5.45 8.30
C PRO A 287 5.89 -4.45 7.34
N ALA A 288 6.58 -4.09 6.25
CA ALA A 288 6.17 -3.07 5.28
C ALA A 288 6.11 -3.60 3.83
N ALA A 289 5.86 -4.90 3.66
CA ALA A 289 5.72 -5.57 2.36
C ALA A 289 4.32 -6.21 2.19
N LEU A 290 4.22 -7.53 2.38
CA LEU A 290 2.99 -8.32 2.20
C LEU A 290 2.26 -8.55 3.54
N GLY A 291 0.97 -8.86 3.45
CA GLY A 291 0.16 -9.24 4.61
C GLY A 291 0.36 -10.70 5.02
N GLY A 292 0.01 -11.05 6.26
CA GLY A 292 0.01 -12.44 6.73
C GLY A 292 1.39 -13.08 6.96
N VAL A 293 2.46 -12.29 6.86
CA VAL A 293 3.86 -12.75 6.98
C VAL A 293 4.26 -13.12 8.41
N ILE A 294 3.60 -12.56 9.42
CA ILE A 294 3.73 -13.01 10.82
C ILE A 294 2.52 -13.92 11.11
N ASN A 295 2.79 -15.21 11.24
CA ASN A 295 1.78 -16.26 11.39
C ASN A 295 2.22 -17.31 12.42
N LYS A 296 1.39 -18.36 12.61
CA LYS A 296 1.56 -19.38 13.67
C LYS A 296 2.59 -20.43 13.31
#